data_AF-A0A2Z4L6A3-F1
#
_entry.id   AF-A0A2Z4L6A3-F1
#
_cell.length_a   1.000
_cell.length_b   1.000
_cell.length_c   1.000
_cell.angle_alpha   90.00
_cell.angle_beta   90.00
_cell.angle_gamma   90.00
#
_symmetry.space_group_name_H-M   'P 1'
#
loop_
_entity.id
_entity.type
_entity.pdbx_description
1 polymer ?
#
loop_
_entity_poly.entity_id
_entity_poly.type
_entity_poly.pdbx_seq_one_letter_code
_entity_poly.pdbx_strand_id
1 'polypeptide(L)'
;MNGDFYELKAKINDYNNIYLEHDIVYTGRGGFLGRLLYGFNDGIVIKKDNITIEGNNHTIDANGKVRIFEIKGKNVTLKNITFKNGYANDFGGAIRNEEGQINLINCKFINNTAKENGNDISNTPESEIKIENCEFSQNNDKYPILNYGKLKIYYEEKDSIQSIAIGGKIEYIKCKTHLNILNVETNKNTNENHYLTVQLLDENNKPIVGKPIELGENHISITNNNGEAIFIHKTDNPGSVLLPIKYDGDFSNYYPSKTLNIELTTKIDKQHINSKDDEKPLNDNTQTHIRKAPFHAYNGEEPFMFVSYSHLDAEEVFKDLKVFNDYGVKIWYDEGIIASSEWPEVISNKIKSCSLFVVFISDNSIESPNVRNEINFALSKKKPFIAIHLEDCELKYGLDLSMVSKQGILKHSLNTYDEYLFACDVAFKSNNFYLFNNK
;
A
#
# COMPACT_ATOMS: atom_id res chain seq x y z
N MET A 1 17.39 5.82 -3.44
CA MET A 1 17.59 6.68 -4.64
C MET A 1 16.30 7.46 -4.84
N ASN A 2 16.37 8.70 -5.34
CA ASN A 2 15.16 9.45 -5.66
C ASN A 2 14.64 9.02 -7.04
N GLY A 3 13.32 8.95 -7.17
CA GLY A 3 12.65 8.80 -8.46
C GLY A 3 12.51 10.12 -9.20
N ASP A 4 11.95 10.08 -10.40
CA ASP A 4 11.72 11.25 -11.24
C ASP A 4 10.27 11.42 -11.70
N PHE A 5 9.99 12.54 -12.37
CA PHE A 5 8.64 12.85 -12.84
C PHE A 5 8.16 11.91 -13.95
N TYR A 6 9.06 11.27 -14.72
CA TYR A 6 8.68 10.31 -15.75
C TYR A 6 8.20 9.01 -15.12
N GLU A 7 8.88 8.54 -14.08
CA GLU A 7 8.47 7.38 -13.29
C GLU A 7 7.07 7.60 -12.68
N LEU A 8 6.85 8.74 -12.01
CA LEU A 8 5.56 9.04 -11.42
C LEU A 8 4.46 9.18 -12.49
N LYS A 9 4.77 9.81 -13.62
CA LYS A 9 3.83 9.90 -14.77
C LYS A 9 3.48 8.51 -15.32
N ALA A 10 4.43 7.61 -15.44
CA ALA A 10 4.18 6.24 -15.89
C ALA A 10 3.24 5.51 -14.90
N LYS A 11 3.53 5.59 -13.60
CA LYS A 11 2.65 5.04 -12.55
C LYS A 11 1.22 5.59 -12.62
N ILE A 12 1.06 6.90 -12.87
CA ILE A 12 -0.25 7.56 -13.03
C ILE A 12 -1.03 7.02 -14.24
N ASN A 13 -0.36 6.64 -15.32
CA ASN A 13 -1.02 6.04 -16.47
C ASN A 13 -1.49 4.60 -16.15
N ASP A 14 -0.62 3.82 -15.52
CA ASP A 14 -0.81 2.37 -15.39
C ASP A 14 -1.69 1.99 -14.21
N TYR A 15 -1.70 2.77 -13.12
CA TYR A 15 -2.34 2.39 -11.86
C TYR A 15 -3.43 3.39 -11.42
N ASN A 16 -4.33 2.90 -10.56
CA ASN A 16 -5.32 3.74 -9.86
C ASN A 16 -4.91 4.02 -8.42
N ASN A 17 -4.08 3.17 -7.81
CA ASN A 17 -3.56 3.37 -6.47
C ASN A 17 -2.04 3.35 -6.55
N ILE A 18 -1.42 4.45 -6.15
CA ILE A 18 0.01 4.69 -6.30
C ILE A 18 0.57 5.00 -4.93
N TYR A 19 1.65 4.31 -4.58
CA TYR A 19 2.39 4.52 -3.35
C TYR A 19 3.77 5.02 -3.73
N LEU A 20 4.16 6.16 -3.17
CA LEU A 20 5.54 6.61 -3.28
C LEU A 20 6.40 5.77 -2.32
N GLU A 21 7.52 5.27 -2.83
CA GLU A 21 8.50 4.47 -2.08
C GLU A 21 9.79 5.26 -1.81
N HIS A 22 9.88 6.47 -2.39
CA HIS A 22 10.97 7.41 -2.25
C HIS A 22 10.52 8.78 -2.75
N ASP A 23 11.33 9.80 -2.44
CA ASP A 23 11.13 11.14 -2.98
C ASP A 23 11.21 11.16 -4.50
N ILE A 24 10.41 12.04 -5.11
CA ILE A 24 10.36 12.28 -6.54
C ILE A 24 10.95 13.67 -6.81
N VAL A 25 11.99 13.75 -7.64
CA VAL A 25 12.67 15.02 -7.91
C VAL A 25 12.70 15.31 -9.41
N TYR A 26 12.24 16.50 -9.80
CA TYR A 26 12.38 16.97 -11.17
C TYR A 26 13.80 17.47 -11.45
N THR A 27 14.51 16.75 -12.31
CA THR A 27 15.90 17.05 -12.69
C THR A 27 16.02 17.75 -14.04
N GLY A 28 14.94 17.81 -14.84
CA GLY A 28 14.93 18.43 -16.17
C GLY A 28 15.28 19.92 -16.18
N ARG A 29 15.39 20.54 -17.36
CA ARG A 29 15.61 22.00 -17.46
C ARG A 29 14.29 22.76 -17.24
N GLY A 30 14.38 23.92 -16.58
CA GLY A 30 13.27 24.89 -16.50
C GLY A 30 13.32 25.91 -17.65
N GLY A 31 12.33 26.81 -17.69
CA GLY A 31 12.29 27.91 -18.67
C GLY A 31 12.01 27.47 -20.12
N PHE A 32 12.09 28.39 -21.09
CA PHE A 32 11.65 28.18 -22.49
C PHE A 32 12.28 26.95 -23.19
N LEU A 33 13.57 26.71 -22.99
CA LEU A 33 14.26 25.53 -23.54
C LEU A 33 13.87 24.23 -22.84
N GLY A 34 13.67 24.27 -21.52
CA GLY A 34 13.09 23.17 -20.77
C GLY A 34 11.69 22.82 -21.28
N ARG A 35 10.92 23.87 -21.63
CA ARG A 35 9.55 23.74 -22.07
C ARG A 35 9.36 23.04 -23.40
N LEU A 36 10.30 23.24 -24.31
CA LEU A 36 10.24 22.65 -25.64
C LEU A 36 10.68 21.17 -25.65
N LEU A 37 11.52 20.76 -24.68
CA LEU A 37 12.26 19.51 -24.75
C LEU A 37 11.81 18.44 -23.73
N TYR A 38 11.24 18.82 -22.58
CA TYR A 38 11.02 17.88 -21.45
C TYR A 38 9.54 17.56 -21.14
N GLY A 39 8.59 18.33 -21.69
CA GLY A 39 7.17 17.94 -21.72
C GLY A 39 6.37 18.02 -20.40
N PHE A 40 6.85 18.78 -19.39
CA PHE A 40 6.19 18.97 -18.08
C PHE A 40 5.83 20.43 -17.80
N ASN A 41 5.46 21.21 -18.81
CA ASN A 41 5.22 22.65 -18.66
C ASN A 41 4.06 22.98 -17.74
N ASP A 42 3.05 22.12 -17.81
CA ASP A 42 1.87 22.18 -16.97
C ASP A 42 1.99 21.22 -15.77
N GLY A 43 3.16 20.61 -15.57
CA GLY A 43 3.38 19.52 -14.63
C GLY A 43 2.98 18.16 -15.19
N ILE A 44 2.88 17.17 -14.31
CA ILE A 44 2.32 15.87 -14.63
C ILE A 44 0.80 16.03 -14.73
N VAL A 45 0.24 15.78 -15.92
CA VAL A 45 -1.21 15.94 -16.15
C VAL A 45 -1.97 14.70 -15.71
N ILE A 46 -2.85 14.84 -14.72
CA ILE A 46 -3.73 13.78 -14.23
C ILE A 46 -5.12 13.96 -14.84
N LYS A 47 -5.39 13.24 -15.94
CA LYS A 47 -6.72 13.20 -16.60
C LYS A 47 -7.61 12.06 -16.13
N LYS A 48 -7.03 11.09 -15.43
CA LYS A 48 -7.68 9.86 -15.01
C LYS A 48 -8.56 10.12 -13.79
N ASP A 49 -9.77 9.56 -13.81
CA ASP A 49 -10.68 9.60 -12.67
C ASP A 49 -10.36 8.47 -11.68
N ASN A 50 -10.76 8.64 -10.41
CA ASN A 50 -10.66 7.62 -9.36
C ASN A 50 -9.23 7.11 -9.13
N ILE A 51 -8.29 8.05 -8.99
CA ILE A 51 -6.88 7.76 -8.69
C ILE A 51 -6.53 8.24 -7.28
N THR A 52 -5.76 7.42 -6.57
CA THR A 52 -5.18 7.74 -5.27
C THR A 52 -3.66 7.72 -5.38
N ILE A 53 -3.02 8.81 -4.97
CA ILE A 53 -1.57 8.90 -4.78
C ILE A 53 -1.31 9.08 -3.29
N GLU A 54 -0.74 8.04 -2.69
CA GLU A 54 -0.26 7.98 -1.32
C GLU A 54 1.24 8.30 -1.31
N GLY A 55 1.59 9.38 -0.63
CA GLY A 55 2.96 9.86 -0.54
C GLY A 55 3.80 9.12 0.48
N ASN A 56 3.23 8.44 1.47
CA ASN A 56 3.97 7.85 2.60
C ASN A 56 4.95 8.85 3.24
N ASN A 57 4.55 10.13 3.31
CA ASN A 57 5.37 11.26 3.75
C ASN A 57 6.58 11.62 2.86
N HIS A 58 6.70 11.04 1.66
CA HIS A 58 7.70 11.43 0.67
C HIS A 58 7.40 12.78 0.02
N THR A 59 8.46 13.37 -0.53
CA THR A 59 8.45 14.68 -1.18
C THR A 59 8.38 14.53 -2.70
N ILE A 60 7.54 15.34 -3.35
CA ILE A 60 7.63 15.62 -4.78
C ILE A 60 8.22 17.03 -4.95
N ASP A 61 9.49 17.11 -5.34
CA ASP A 61 10.25 18.34 -5.47
C ASP A 61 10.41 18.72 -6.96
N ALA A 62 9.72 19.79 -7.39
CA ALA A 62 9.83 20.33 -8.75
C ALA A 62 11.10 21.20 -8.97
N ASN A 63 11.91 21.38 -7.92
CA ASN A 63 13.20 22.05 -7.93
C ASN A 63 13.16 23.49 -8.49
N GLY A 64 12.01 24.17 -8.37
CA GLY A 64 11.78 25.54 -8.83
C GLY A 64 11.62 25.69 -10.34
N LYS A 65 11.42 24.59 -11.09
CA LYS A 65 11.53 24.60 -12.56
C LYS A 65 10.20 24.48 -13.30
N VAL A 66 9.25 23.74 -12.74
CA VAL A 66 7.97 23.38 -13.38
C VAL A 66 6.85 23.30 -12.34
N ARG A 67 5.60 23.30 -12.81
CA ARG A 67 4.46 22.91 -11.99
C ARG A 67 4.57 21.42 -11.63
N ILE A 68 4.07 21.00 -10.46
CA ILE A 68 4.07 19.57 -10.10
C ILE A 68 2.94 18.84 -10.80
N PHE A 69 1.69 19.28 -10.59
CA PHE A 69 0.51 18.65 -11.17
C PHE A 69 -0.42 19.63 -11.87
N GLU A 70 -0.99 19.18 -12.98
CA GLU A 70 -2.23 19.73 -13.53
C GLU A 70 -3.30 18.63 -13.46
N ILE A 71 -4.46 18.94 -12.86
CA ILE A 71 -5.50 17.95 -12.61
C ILE A 71 -6.75 18.30 -13.40
N LYS A 72 -7.23 17.32 -14.17
CA LYS A 72 -8.47 17.36 -14.94
C LYS A 72 -9.41 16.20 -14.59
N GLY A 73 -8.88 15.14 -13.95
CA GLY A 73 -9.65 14.00 -13.49
C GLY A 73 -10.51 14.30 -12.26
N LYS A 74 -11.52 13.47 -12.05
CA LYS A 74 -12.45 13.49 -10.91
C LYS A 74 -12.07 12.44 -9.87
N ASN A 75 -12.42 12.70 -8.62
CA ASN A 75 -12.09 11.81 -7.50
C ASN A 75 -10.59 11.47 -7.44
N VAL A 76 -9.75 12.50 -7.60
CA VAL A 76 -8.30 12.41 -7.48
C VAL A 76 -7.93 12.65 -6.04
N THR A 77 -7.42 11.62 -5.35
CA THR A 77 -7.01 11.71 -3.94
C THR A 77 -5.49 11.78 -3.85
N LEU A 78 -4.98 12.85 -3.25
CA LEU A 78 -3.56 13.03 -2.95
C LEU A 78 -3.42 13.08 -1.43
N LYS A 79 -2.65 12.15 -0.86
CA LYS A 79 -2.54 12.03 0.59
C LYS A 79 -1.11 11.79 1.09
N ASN A 80 -0.78 12.39 2.23
CA ASN A 80 0.54 12.30 2.89
C ASN A 80 1.72 12.65 1.96
N ILE A 81 1.59 13.69 1.13
CA ILE A 81 2.64 14.14 0.19
C ILE A 81 3.16 15.51 0.62
N THR A 82 4.48 15.69 0.53
CA THR A 82 5.08 17.03 0.56
C THR A 82 5.30 17.55 -0.87
N PHE A 83 4.57 18.59 -1.26
CA PHE A 83 4.72 19.31 -2.53
C PHE A 83 5.70 20.46 -2.36
N LYS A 84 6.84 20.37 -3.05
CA LYS A 84 7.95 21.29 -2.82
C LYS A 84 8.48 21.95 -4.09
N ASN A 85 8.81 23.23 -3.98
CA ASN A 85 9.46 24.03 -5.02
C ASN A 85 8.75 23.95 -6.38
N GLY A 86 7.43 23.81 -6.42
CA GLY A 86 6.62 23.96 -7.62
C GLY A 86 6.73 25.37 -8.18
N TYR A 87 6.84 25.52 -9.50
CA TYR A 87 6.98 26.82 -10.15
C TYR A 87 6.04 26.96 -11.36
N ALA A 88 5.21 27.99 -11.34
CA ALA A 88 4.34 28.35 -12.46
C ALA A 88 4.50 29.83 -12.86
N ASN A 89 4.45 30.10 -14.16
CA ASN A 89 4.47 31.48 -14.69
C ASN A 89 3.08 32.14 -14.66
N ASP A 90 2.05 31.39 -14.29
CA ASP A 90 0.66 31.81 -14.16
C ASP A 90 0.21 31.61 -12.70
N PHE A 91 -0.64 30.60 -12.43
CA PHE A 91 -1.21 30.26 -11.12
C PHE A 91 -0.90 28.80 -10.77
N GLY A 92 -0.92 28.46 -9.48
CA GLY A 92 -0.78 27.08 -9.00
C GLY A 92 0.61 26.52 -9.25
N GLY A 93 1.59 26.97 -8.47
CA GLY A 93 2.98 26.52 -8.59
C GLY A 93 3.14 25.03 -8.31
N ALA A 94 2.44 24.49 -7.31
CA ALA A 94 2.37 23.05 -7.10
C ALA A 94 1.27 22.42 -7.96
N ILE A 95 0.02 22.87 -7.80
CA ILE A 95 -1.15 22.21 -8.38
C ILE A 95 -2.03 23.22 -9.10
N ARG A 96 -2.38 22.93 -10.35
CA ARG A 96 -3.45 23.59 -11.09
C ARG A 96 -4.60 22.62 -11.28
N ASN A 97 -5.76 22.91 -10.69
CA ASN A 97 -6.99 22.16 -10.91
C ASN A 97 -7.80 22.83 -12.01
N GLU A 98 -7.82 22.24 -13.21
CA GLU A 98 -8.38 22.87 -14.41
C GLU A 98 -9.84 22.49 -14.67
N GLU A 99 -10.26 21.27 -14.29
CA GLU A 99 -11.65 20.75 -14.38
C GLU A 99 -11.91 19.65 -13.33
N GLY A 100 -10.95 19.42 -12.44
CA GLY A 100 -10.90 18.22 -11.62
C GLY A 100 -11.62 18.32 -10.29
N GLN A 101 -11.75 17.16 -9.65
CA GLN A 101 -12.22 17.03 -8.27
C GLN A 101 -11.09 16.43 -7.43
N ILE A 102 -10.48 17.26 -6.59
CA ILE A 102 -9.32 16.89 -5.79
C ILE A 102 -9.70 16.74 -4.33
N ASN A 103 -9.21 15.66 -3.74
CA ASN A 103 -9.21 15.38 -2.32
C ASN A 103 -7.77 15.49 -1.82
N LEU A 104 -7.45 16.52 -1.02
CA LEU A 104 -6.13 16.71 -0.40
C LEU A 104 -6.20 16.35 1.07
N ILE A 105 -5.38 15.39 1.49
CA ILE A 105 -5.35 14.86 2.85
C ILE A 105 -3.92 14.89 3.38
N ASN A 106 -3.69 15.51 4.54
CA ASN A 106 -2.39 15.46 5.23
C ASN A 106 -1.20 15.84 4.32
N CYS A 107 -1.39 16.81 3.43
CA CYS A 107 -0.35 17.24 2.48
C CYS A 107 0.33 18.51 2.97
N LYS A 108 1.61 18.67 2.62
CA LYS A 108 2.39 19.88 2.93
C LYS A 108 2.78 20.59 1.64
N PHE A 109 2.64 21.91 1.61
CA PHE A 109 3.01 22.75 0.48
C PHE A 109 4.14 23.69 0.91
N ILE A 110 5.33 23.48 0.34
CA ILE A 110 6.56 24.15 0.78
C ILE A 110 7.24 24.85 -0.39
N ASN A 111 7.49 26.16 -0.25
CA ASN A 111 8.27 26.95 -1.22
C ASN A 111 7.74 26.90 -2.67
N ASN A 112 6.46 26.63 -2.88
CA ASN A 112 5.90 26.72 -4.22
C ASN A 112 5.67 28.19 -4.60
N THR A 113 5.79 28.49 -5.88
CA THR A 113 5.79 29.85 -6.40
C THR A 113 4.95 29.94 -7.67
N ALA A 114 4.03 30.90 -7.70
CA ALA A 114 3.35 31.34 -8.90
C ALA A 114 3.63 32.84 -9.13
N LYS A 115 3.61 33.29 -10.39
CA LYS A 115 3.78 34.73 -10.70
C LYS A 115 2.61 35.56 -10.22
N GLU A 116 1.41 34.99 -10.16
CA GLU A 116 0.20 35.60 -9.61
C GLU A 116 -0.14 35.02 -8.22
N ASN A 117 -1.34 35.30 -7.67
CA ASN A 117 -1.84 34.66 -6.44
C ASN A 117 -2.07 33.15 -6.62
N GLY A 118 -2.14 32.39 -5.53
CA GLY A 118 -2.25 30.93 -5.61
C GLY A 118 -0.89 30.28 -5.85
N ASN A 119 0.08 30.60 -4.99
CA ASN A 119 1.46 30.10 -5.11
C ASN A 119 1.51 28.57 -5.09
N ASP A 120 0.68 27.96 -4.27
CA ASP A 120 0.60 26.51 -4.14
C ASP A 120 -0.45 25.96 -5.11
N ILE A 121 -1.69 26.43 -4.98
CA ILE A 121 -2.83 25.83 -5.68
C ILE A 121 -3.65 26.89 -6.42
N SER A 122 -4.05 26.59 -7.65
CA SER A 122 -5.10 27.32 -8.35
C SER A 122 -6.27 26.41 -8.70
N ASN A 123 -7.49 26.83 -8.38
CA ASN A 123 -8.73 26.11 -8.66
C ASN A 123 -9.62 26.90 -9.63
N THR A 124 -9.90 26.35 -10.81
CA THR A 124 -10.74 27.01 -11.84
C THR A 124 -12.25 26.94 -11.50
N PRO A 125 -13.11 27.73 -12.18
CA PRO A 125 -14.55 27.80 -11.86
C PRO A 125 -15.32 26.47 -11.83
N GLU A 126 -15.01 25.53 -12.72
CA GLU A 126 -15.71 24.23 -12.82
C GLU A 126 -15.14 23.15 -11.88
N SER A 127 -14.12 23.51 -11.10
CA SER A 127 -13.34 22.56 -10.32
C SER A 127 -13.71 22.55 -8.83
N GLU A 128 -13.54 21.40 -8.16
CA GLU A 128 -13.75 21.24 -6.73
C GLU A 128 -12.48 20.76 -6.02
N ILE A 129 -12.17 21.38 -4.88
CA ILE A 129 -11.12 20.92 -3.97
C ILE A 129 -11.70 20.73 -2.59
N LYS A 130 -11.40 19.57 -1.98
CA LYS A 130 -11.57 19.31 -0.56
C LYS A 130 -10.20 19.23 0.09
N ILE A 131 -10.01 19.95 1.18
CA ILE A 131 -8.75 20.01 1.91
C ILE A 131 -8.99 19.59 3.34
N GLU A 132 -8.18 18.65 3.82
CA GLU A 132 -8.21 18.15 5.18
C GLU A 132 -6.79 18.01 5.71
N ASN A 133 -6.51 18.60 6.88
CA ASN A 133 -5.22 18.55 7.58
C ASN A 133 -4.00 18.89 6.69
N CYS A 134 -4.12 19.88 5.80
CA CYS A 134 -3.00 20.28 4.95
C CYS A 134 -2.29 21.53 5.49
N GLU A 135 -0.97 21.57 5.34
CA GLU A 135 -0.12 22.68 5.77
C GLU A 135 0.39 23.48 4.56
N PHE A 136 0.38 24.81 4.65
CA PHE A 136 0.85 25.71 3.60
C PHE A 136 1.89 26.66 4.17
N SER A 137 3.14 26.59 3.70
CA SER A 137 4.18 27.55 4.11
C SER A 137 3.94 28.89 3.41
N GLN A 138 3.52 29.91 4.15
CA GLN A 138 3.42 31.27 3.61
C GLN A 138 4.82 31.87 3.46
N ASN A 139 5.31 31.98 2.23
CA ASN A 139 6.63 32.58 1.97
C ASN A 139 6.56 33.96 1.32
N ASN A 140 5.38 34.41 0.88
CA ASN A 140 5.19 35.67 0.15
C ASN A 140 3.85 36.29 0.56
N ASP A 141 3.65 37.60 0.34
CA ASP A 141 2.39 38.36 0.60
C ASP A 141 1.16 37.89 -0.21
N LYS A 142 1.21 36.67 -0.74
CA LYS A 142 0.20 36.06 -1.61
C LYS A 142 -0.47 34.89 -0.93
N TYR A 143 -1.74 34.72 -1.22
CA TYR A 143 -2.52 33.57 -0.74
C TYR A 143 -1.99 32.26 -1.34
N PRO A 144 -1.81 31.20 -0.52
CA PRO A 144 -1.48 29.85 -0.97
C PRO A 144 -2.41 29.31 -2.06
N ILE A 145 -3.71 29.56 -1.92
CA ILE A 145 -4.76 29.05 -2.79
C ILE A 145 -5.50 30.19 -3.47
N LEU A 146 -5.52 30.17 -4.80
CA LEU A 146 -6.44 30.99 -5.60
C LEU A 146 -7.62 30.12 -6.03
N ASN A 147 -8.81 30.41 -5.50
CA ASN A 147 -10.01 29.65 -5.78
C ASN A 147 -10.98 30.45 -6.66
N TYR A 148 -11.41 29.90 -7.79
CA TYR A 148 -12.56 30.40 -8.55
C TYR A 148 -13.72 29.40 -8.60
N GLY A 149 -13.48 28.14 -8.24
CA GLY A 149 -14.48 27.09 -8.16
C GLY A 149 -15.01 26.85 -6.74
N LYS A 150 -15.22 25.57 -6.41
CA LYS A 150 -15.67 25.13 -5.09
C LYS A 150 -14.47 24.72 -4.24
N LEU A 151 -14.35 25.31 -3.06
CA LEU A 151 -13.34 24.91 -2.08
C LEU A 151 -14.01 24.58 -0.76
N LYS A 152 -13.79 23.36 -0.25
CA LYS A 152 -14.18 22.93 1.08
C LYS A 152 -12.94 22.69 1.92
N ILE A 153 -12.84 23.40 3.05
CA ILE A 153 -11.73 23.28 3.99
C ILE A 153 -12.26 22.67 5.27
N TYR A 154 -11.77 21.49 5.59
CA TYR A 154 -12.08 20.71 6.77
C TYR A 154 -11.06 21.02 7.87
N TYR A 155 -11.51 21.45 9.05
CA TYR A 155 -10.64 21.94 10.13
C TYR A 155 -11.06 21.39 11.51
N GLU A 156 -10.11 21.23 12.43
CA GLU A 156 -10.37 20.82 13.82
C GLU A 156 -10.73 22.02 14.71
N GLU A 157 -9.83 23.01 14.78
CA GLU A 157 -10.01 24.23 15.57
C GLU A 157 -9.97 25.48 14.70
N LYS A 158 -10.88 26.44 14.95
CA LYS A 158 -11.11 27.60 14.08
C LYS A 158 -9.90 28.54 13.98
N ASP A 159 -9.06 28.59 15.00
CA ASP A 159 -7.88 29.47 15.05
C ASP A 159 -6.74 28.98 14.13
N SER A 160 -6.82 27.74 13.62
CA SER A 160 -5.91 27.21 12.59
C SER A 160 -6.21 27.70 11.17
N ILE A 161 -7.35 28.37 10.97
CA ILE A 161 -7.76 28.89 9.66
C ILE A 161 -7.08 30.24 9.45
N GLN A 162 -5.77 30.22 9.18
CA GLN A 162 -5.16 31.32 8.44
C GLN A 162 -5.93 31.51 7.13
N SER A 163 -6.04 32.74 6.65
CA SER A 163 -6.64 33.01 5.35
C SER A 163 -5.74 32.44 4.25
N ILE A 164 -5.82 31.13 4.01
CA ILE A 164 -5.00 30.39 3.06
C ILE A 164 -5.53 30.49 1.63
N ALA A 165 -6.77 30.97 1.46
CA ALA A 165 -7.45 31.01 0.19
C ALA A 165 -8.17 32.34 -0.06
N ILE A 166 -8.25 32.73 -1.33
CA ILE A 166 -9.10 33.85 -1.82
C ILE A 166 -9.91 33.45 -3.04
N GLY A 167 -10.98 34.20 -3.29
CA GLY A 167 -11.78 34.15 -4.51
C GLY A 167 -13.18 33.55 -4.28
N GLY A 168 -13.59 32.61 -5.13
CA GLY A 168 -14.93 32.01 -5.24
C GLY A 168 -15.49 31.36 -3.98
N LYS A 169 -16.40 30.40 -4.11
CA LYS A 169 -17.09 29.83 -2.94
C LYS A 169 -16.13 29.02 -2.08
N ILE A 170 -15.91 29.47 -0.84
CA ILE A 170 -15.13 28.78 0.18
C ILE A 170 -16.07 28.37 1.31
N GLU A 171 -16.10 27.08 1.63
CA GLU A 171 -16.89 26.49 2.70
C GLU A 171 -15.94 25.92 3.76
N TYR A 172 -16.08 26.39 4.99
CA TYR A 172 -15.30 25.91 6.13
C TYR A 172 -16.15 24.93 6.93
N ILE A 173 -15.66 23.71 7.09
CA ILE A 173 -16.37 22.59 7.71
C ILE A 173 -15.59 22.16 8.94
N LYS A 174 -16.18 22.32 10.12
CA LYS A 174 -15.56 21.82 11.37
C LYS A 174 -15.68 20.30 11.40
N CYS A 175 -14.53 19.62 11.38
CA CYS A 175 -14.46 18.19 11.61
C CYS A 175 -14.50 17.86 13.11
N LYS A 176 -14.98 16.66 13.41
CA LYS A 176 -15.23 16.18 14.75
C LYS A 176 -14.89 14.71 14.88
N THR A 177 -13.74 14.40 15.45
CA THR A 177 -13.35 13.03 15.79
C THR A 177 -12.38 13.05 16.95
N HIS A 178 -12.34 11.97 17.68
CA HIS A 178 -11.17 11.64 18.47
C HIS A 178 -10.88 10.14 18.33
N LEU A 179 -9.59 9.80 18.27
CA LEU A 179 -9.15 8.44 18.49
C LEU A 179 -8.96 8.22 19.97
N ASN A 180 -9.51 7.12 20.47
CA ASN A 180 -9.27 6.63 21.80
C ASN A 180 -8.56 5.29 21.73
N ILE A 181 -7.51 5.10 22.53
CA ILE A 181 -6.93 3.77 22.73
C ILE A 181 -7.64 3.15 23.92
N LEU A 182 -8.38 2.08 23.68
CA LEU A 182 -9.17 1.43 24.73
C LEU A 182 -8.34 0.47 25.56
N ASN A 183 -7.42 -0.28 24.93
CA ASN A 183 -6.54 -1.21 25.63
C ASN A 183 -5.32 -1.58 24.77
N VAL A 184 -4.15 -1.70 25.41
CA VAL A 184 -2.94 -2.27 24.82
C VAL A 184 -2.58 -3.51 25.63
N GLU A 185 -2.89 -4.68 25.10
CA GLU A 185 -2.57 -5.94 25.77
C GLU A 185 -1.19 -6.41 25.33
N THR A 186 -0.27 -6.45 26.29
CA THR A 186 1.05 -7.05 26.12
C THR A 186 0.99 -8.44 26.73
N ASN A 187 1.24 -9.48 25.94
CA ASN A 187 1.20 -10.84 26.47
C ASN A 187 2.40 -11.02 27.43
N LYS A 188 2.11 -11.14 28.74
CA LYS A 188 3.11 -10.99 29.82
C LYS A 188 4.23 -12.04 29.85
N ASN A 189 4.11 -13.12 29.06
CA ASN A 189 4.91 -14.33 29.24
C ASN A 189 5.70 -14.81 28.00
N THR A 190 5.59 -14.15 26.83
CA THR A 190 6.47 -14.41 25.68
C THR A 190 6.66 -13.09 24.92
N ASN A 191 7.83 -12.87 24.32
CA ASN A 191 8.19 -11.64 23.58
C ASN A 191 7.38 -11.43 22.27
N GLU A 192 6.08 -11.73 22.19
CA GLU A 192 5.55 -12.20 20.90
C GLU A 192 4.38 -11.47 20.23
N ASN A 193 3.53 -10.67 20.88
CA ASN A 193 2.51 -9.86 20.16
C ASN A 193 1.92 -8.79 21.08
N HIS A 194 1.79 -7.56 20.59
CA HIS A 194 1.03 -6.49 21.21
C HIS A 194 -0.31 -6.33 20.49
N TYR A 195 -1.41 -6.58 21.20
CA TYR A 195 -2.75 -6.34 20.67
C TYR A 195 -3.16 -4.92 21.03
N LEU A 196 -3.40 -4.13 20.00
CA LEU A 196 -3.80 -2.74 20.12
C LEU A 196 -5.21 -2.58 19.57
N THR A 197 -6.13 -2.16 20.43
CA THR A 197 -7.47 -1.77 20.01
C THR A 197 -7.59 -0.26 20.03
N VAL A 198 -7.84 0.31 18.86
CA VAL A 198 -8.09 1.74 18.67
C VAL A 198 -9.57 1.92 18.37
N GLN A 199 -10.25 2.80 19.10
CA GLN A 199 -11.62 3.17 18.85
C GLN A 199 -11.70 4.57 18.23
N LEU A 200 -12.40 4.69 17.12
CA LEU A 200 -12.74 5.97 16.50
C LEU A 200 -14.13 6.40 16.93
N LEU A 201 -14.20 7.59 17.52
CA LEU A 201 -15.41 8.17 18.09
C LEU A 201 -15.65 9.58 17.53
N ASP A 202 -16.92 9.97 17.44
CA ASP A 202 -17.30 11.36 17.16
C ASP A 202 -17.18 12.25 18.41
N GLU A 203 -17.52 13.55 18.32
CA GLU A 203 -17.39 14.46 19.48
C GLU A 203 -18.32 14.13 20.65
N ASN A 204 -19.32 13.26 20.43
CA ASN A 204 -20.29 12.84 21.44
C ASN A 204 -19.99 11.43 21.98
N ASN A 205 -18.77 10.91 21.76
CA ASN A 205 -18.33 9.57 22.13
C ASN A 205 -19.11 8.44 21.44
N LYS A 206 -19.68 8.70 20.25
CA LYS A 206 -20.38 7.67 19.48
C LYS A 206 -19.41 6.96 18.52
N PRO A 207 -19.46 5.61 18.44
CA PRO A 207 -18.74 4.83 17.44
C PRO A 207 -18.90 5.32 16.00
N ILE A 208 -17.77 5.47 15.30
CA ILE A 208 -17.75 5.72 13.86
C ILE A 208 -17.38 4.41 13.15
N VAL A 209 -18.34 3.86 12.40
CA VAL A 209 -18.27 2.52 11.80
C VAL A 209 -17.74 2.58 10.36
N GLY A 210 -17.00 1.55 9.96
CA GLY A 210 -16.58 1.34 8.57
C GLY A 210 -15.49 2.28 8.09
N LYS A 211 -14.69 2.86 8.99
CA LYS A 211 -13.60 3.78 8.66
C LYS A 211 -12.24 3.10 8.79
N PRO A 212 -11.29 3.34 7.87
CA PRO A 212 -9.95 2.79 7.95
C PRO A 212 -9.11 3.57 8.97
N ILE A 213 -8.55 2.89 9.96
CA ILE A 213 -7.51 3.42 10.86
C ILE A 213 -6.18 2.78 10.45
N GLU A 214 -5.10 3.55 10.48
CA GLU A 214 -3.74 3.10 10.18
C GLU A 214 -2.87 3.07 11.43
N LEU A 215 -1.99 2.06 11.53
CA LEU A 215 -0.93 1.90 12.53
C LEU A 215 0.43 1.75 11.83
N GLY A 216 1.41 2.58 12.18
CA GLY A 216 2.74 2.52 11.57
C GLY A 216 2.74 2.92 10.09
N GLU A 217 3.68 2.38 9.33
CA GLU A 217 3.75 2.54 7.87
C GLU A 217 2.97 1.39 7.18
N ASN A 218 1.66 1.60 6.94
CA ASN A 218 0.76 0.74 6.14
C ASN A 218 -0.02 -0.41 6.83
N HIS A 219 -0.19 -0.46 8.15
CA HIS A 219 -1.16 -1.41 8.73
C HIS A 219 -2.53 -0.74 8.83
N ILE A 220 -3.51 -1.18 8.05
CA ILE A 220 -4.86 -0.59 8.06
C ILE A 220 -5.85 -1.60 8.64
N SER A 221 -6.68 -1.16 9.58
CA SER A 221 -7.84 -1.91 10.07
C SER A 221 -9.10 -1.06 9.98
N ILE A 222 -10.23 -1.69 9.62
CA ILE A 222 -11.51 -1.01 9.48
C ILE A 222 -12.27 -1.08 10.80
N THR A 223 -12.91 0.03 11.19
CA THR A 223 -13.70 0.08 12.41
C THR A 223 -14.96 -0.77 12.33
N ASN A 224 -15.18 -1.60 13.36
CA ASN A 224 -16.39 -2.42 13.52
C ASN A 224 -17.60 -1.57 13.97
N ASN A 225 -18.72 -2.22 14.33
CA ASN A 225 -19.94 -1.55 14.82
C ASN A 225 -19.76 -0.74 16.11
N ASN A 226 -18.71 -1.04 16.88
CA ASN A 226 -18.31 -0.30 18.08
C ASN A 226 -17.26 0.77 17.76
N GLY A 227 -16.90 0.99 16.49
CA GLY A 227 -15.89 1.97 16.11
C GLY A 227 -14.47 1.47 16.35
N GLU A 228 -14.28 0.18 16.63
CA GLU A 228 -12.98 -0.39 17.01
C GLU A 228 -12.25 -0.97 15.80
N ALA A 229 -10.98 -0.62 15.66
CA ALA A 229 -10.01 -1.21 14.77
C ALA A 229 -8.95 -1.94 15.62
N ILE A 230 -8.60 -3.17 15.21
CA ILE A 230 -7.70 -4.04 15.99
C ILE A 230 -6.41 -4.23 15.19
N PHE A 231 -5.30 -3.98 15.84
CA PHE A 231 -3.97 -4.16 15.28
C PHE A 231 -3.17 -5.15 16.12
N ILE A 232 -2.29 -5.88 15.44
CA ILE A 232 -1.34 -6.80 16.06
C ILE A 232 0.05 -6.31 15.67
N HIS A 233 0.86 -5.92 16.65
CA HIS A 233 2.22 -5.46 16.44
C HIS A 233 3.23 -6.39 17.12
N LYS A 234 4.23 -6.86 16.36
CA LYS A 234 5.37 -7.62 16.89
C LYS A 234 6.58 -6.70 17.01
N THR A 235 7.22 -6.70 18.17
CA THR A 235 8.54 -6.06 18.35
C THR A 235 9.52 -7.06 18.92
N ASP A 236 10.62 -7.29 18.20
CA ASP A 236 11.72 -8.14 18.65
C ASP A 236 12.70 -7.37 19.56
N ASN A 237 12.55 -6.05 19.63
CA ASN A 237 13.42 -5.17 20.41
C ASN A 237 12.85 -4.91 21.80
N PRO A 238 13.62 -5.23 22.87
CA PRO A 238 13.26 -4.83 24.21
C PRO A 238 13.37 -3.31 24.37
N GLY A 239 12.25 -2.65 24.65
CA GLY A 239 12.18 -1.20 24.84
C GLY A 239 10.91 -0.59 24.26
N SER A 240 10.81 0.73 24.33
CA SER A 240 9.65 1.53 23.94
C SER A 240 9.58 1.72 22.43
N VAL A 241 8.60 1.12 21.75
CA VAL A 241 8.36 1.34 20.30
C VAL A 241 7.25 2.37 20.11
N LEU A 242 7.56 3.53 19.54
CA LEU A 242 6.58 4.56 19.17
C LEU A 242 5.89 4.16 17.87
N LEU A 243 4.61 3.79 17.95
CA LEU A 243 3.80 3.47 16.77
C LEU A 243 2.82 4.59 16.47
N PRO A 244 2.88 5.20 15.28
CA PRO A 244 1.91 6.22 14.92
C PRO A 244 0.57 5.57 14.58
N ILE A 245 -0.49 5.91 15.32
CA ILE A 245 -1.87 5.63 14.89
C ILE A 245 -2.42 6.87 14.20
N LYS A 246 -2.99 6.72 13.01
CA LYS A 246 -3.68 7.79 12.30
C LYS A 246 -4.97 7.31 11.65
N TYR A 247 -6.00 8.12 11.72
CA TYR A 247 -7.11 8.10 10.80
C TYR A 247 -6.79 9.16 9.76
N ASP A 248 -6.74 8.82 8.47
CA ASP A 248 -6.38 9.79 7.42
C ASP A 248 -7.53 10.78 7.11
N GLY A 249 -8.70 10.65 7.74
CA GLY A 249 -9.87 11.43 7.32
C GLY A 249 -10.58 10.82 6.11
N ASP A 250 -11.74 11.36 5.78
CA ASP A 250 -12.54 10.90 4.63
C ASP A 250 -13.52 11.96 4.10
N PHE A 251 -13.34 13.23 4.49
CA PHE A 251 -14.25 14.32 4.16
C PHE A 251 -15.72 14.14 4.59
N SER A 252 -16.01 13.21 5.52
CA SER A 252 -17.36 13.01 6.08
C SER A 252 -17.62 13.77 7.39
N ASN A 253 -16.81 14.82 7.64
CA ASN A 253 -16.73 15.66 8.85
C ASN A 253 -15.95 15.05 10.01
N TYR A 254 -15.10 14.08 9.72
CA TYR A 254 -14.27 13.40 10.71
C TYR A 254 -12.81 13.76 10.46
N TYR A 255 -12.12 14.34 11.44
CA TYR A 255 -10.78 14.92 11.32
C TYR A 255 -9.70 13.83 11.38
N PRO A 256 -8.55 14.00 10.70
CA PRO A 256 -7.47 13.04 10.81
C PRO A 256 -6.90 13.11 12.22
N SER A 257 -6.80 11.98 12.88
CA SER A 257 -6.30 11.99 14.25
C SER A 257 -4.81 12.26 14.30
N LYS A 258 -4.39 12.95 15.37
CA LYS A 258 -2.99 13.09 15.72
C LYS A 258 -2.37 11.70 15.89
N THR A 259 -1.16 11.57 15.35
CA THR A 259 -0.24 10.47 15.65
C THR A 259 -0.17 10.24 17.15
N LEU A 260 -0.78 9.16 17.62
CA LEU A 260 -0.69 8.75 19.01
C LEU A 260 0.44 7.76 19.14
N ASN A 261 1.52 8.18 19.78
CA ASN A 261 2.65 7.30 20.05
C ASN A 261 2.34 6.42 21.26
N ILE A 262 2.28 5.12 21.05
CA ILE A 262 2.17 4.15 22.14
C ILE A 262 3.58 3.77 22.58
N GLU A 263 3.79 3.58 23.88
CA GLU A 263 4.98 2.93 24.41
C GLU A 263 4.65 1.47 24.72
N LEU A 264 5.24 0.55 23.96
CA LEU A 264 5.15 -0.88 24.22
C LEU A 264 6.35 -1.29 25.08
N THR A 265 6.13 -1.91 26.24
CA THR A 265 7.23 -2.41 27.08
C THR A 265 7.21 -3.95 27.11
N THR A 266 8.23 -4.60 26.54
CA THR A 266 8.42 -6.05 26.66
C THR A 266 9.26 -6.37 27.90
N LYS A 267 8.83 -7.32 28.74
CA LYS A 267 9.65 -7.81 29.87
C LYS A 267 10.56 -8.94 29.40
N ILE A 268 11.88 -8.80 29.58
CA ILE A 268 12.81 -9.93 29.42
C ILE A 268 12.63 -10.87 30.62
N ASP A 269 12.14 -12.08 30.41
CA ASP A 269 12.11 -13.10 31.46
C ASP A 269 13.51 -13.71 31.63
N LYS A 270 14.26 -13.23 32.65
CA LYS A 270 15.62 -13.69 32.96
C LYS A 270 15.64 -15.02 33.72
N GLN A 271 14.88 -16.03 33.29
CA GLN A 271 14.88 -17.34 34.00
C GLN A 271 15.60 -18.50 33.33
N HIS A 272 16.15 -18.37 32.11
CA HIS A 272 16.94 -19.45 31.49
C HIS A 272 18.26 -18.97 30.86
N ILE A 273 19.16 -18.43 31.69
CA ILE A 273 20.59 -18.39 31.36
C ILE A 273 21.36 -19.02 32.52
N ASN A 274 21.42 -20.35 32.51
CA ASN A 274 22.42 -21.12 33.22
C ASN A 274 22.78 -22.34 32.37
N SER A 275 23.58 -22.12 31.33
CA SER A 275 24.65 -23.05 30.99
C SER A 275 25.79 -22.22 30.39
N LYS A 276 26.91 -22.26 31.09
CA LYS A 276 28.21 -21.88 30.56
C LYS A 276 28.55 -22.88 29.46
N ASP A 277 28.99 -22.41 28.30
CA ASP A 277 30.31 -22.73 27.73
C ASP A 277 30.40 -22.22 26.28
N ASP A 278 31.59 -21.70 25.97
CA ASP A 278 32.18 -21.36 24.68
C ASP A 278 31.74 -20.09 23.93
N GLU A 279 32.48 -19.01 24.20
CA GLU A 279 32.64 -17.86 23.32
C GLU A 279 33.19 -18.28 21.94
N LYS A 280 32.41 -18.03 20.88
CA LYS A 280 32.91 -17.86 19.51
C LYS A 280 32.32 -16.58 18.92
N PRO A 281 33.10 -15.76 18.20
CA PRO A 281 32.66 -14.44 17.79
C PRO A 281 31.54 -14.54 16.75
N LEU A 282 30.50 -13.72 16.92
CA LEU A 282 29.43 -13.56 15.94
C LEU A 282 30.01 -13.04 14.61
N ASN A 283 29.90 -13.87 13.57
CA ASN A 283 29.96 -13.38 12.21
C ASN A 283 28.65 -12.64 11.92
N ASP A 284 28.81 -11.35 11.68
CA ASP A 284 27.81 -10.44 11.13
C ASP A 284 27.45 -10.89 9.71
N ASN A 285 26.30 -11.55 9.52
CA ASN A 285 25.66 -11.81 8.22
C ASN A 285 24.32 -12.54 8.39
N THR A 286 23.27 -11.82 8.81
CA THR A 286 21.87 -12.16 8.43
C THR A 286 21.04 -10.88 8.40
N GLN A 287 21.12 -10.14 7.30
CA GLN A 287 20.00 -9.31 6.87
C GLN A 287 18.92 -10.26 6.33
N THR A 288 17.90 -10.57 7.14
CA THR A 288 16.67 -11.20 6.66
C THR A 288 15.89 -10.16 5.86
N HIS A 289 15.97 -10.23 4.53
CA HIS A 289 15.11 -9.47 3.64
C HIS A 289 13.65 -9.84 3.90
N ILE A 290 12.89 -8.95 4.53
CA ILE A 290 11.43 -9.06 4.65
C ILE A 290 10.86 -8.84 3.23
N ARG A 291 10.45 -9.92 2.56
CA ARG A 291 9.89 -9.87 1.20
C ARG A 291 8.39 -9.58 1.28
N LYS A 292 7.98 -8.41 0.78
CA LYS A 292 6.58 -7.92 0.78
C LYS A 292 5.73 -8.67 -0.25
N ALA A 293 4.54 -9.13 0.14
CA ALA A 293 3.57 -9.78 -0.73
C ALA A 293 3.07 -8.84 -1.86
N PRO A 294 2.85 -9.33 -3.10
CA PRO A 294 2.52 -8.51 -4.26
C PRO A 294 1.08 -7.97 -4.27
N PHE A 295 0.13 -8.64 -3.59
CA PHE A 295 -1.28 -8.24 -3.44
C PHE A 295 -1.95 -9.08 -2.34
N HIS A 296 -3.09 -8.64 -1.81
CA HIS A 296 -3.78 -9.41 -0.75
C HIS A 296 -4.38 -10.72 -1.25
N ALA A 297 -4.25 -11.78 -0.45
CA ALA A 297 -4.84 -13.08 -0.72
C ALA A 297 -6.38 -13.01 -0.78
N TYR A 298 -6.97 -13.70 -1.76
CA TYR A 298 -8.39 -13.64 -2.03
C TYR A 298 -9.24 -14.26 -0.90
N ASN A 299 -10.16 -13.47 -0.35
CA ASN A 299 -11.04 -13.86 0.76
C ASN A 299 -12.54 -13.86 0.43
N GLY A 300 -12.92 -13.73 -0.84
CA GLY A 300 -14.32 -13.82 -1.27
C GLY A 300 -14.83 -15.25 -1.44
N GLU A 301 -16.07 -15.37 -1.91
CA GLU A 301 -16.79 -16.64 -2.06
C GLU A 301 -16.72 -17.23 -3.48
N GLU A 302 -16.17 -16.50 -4.46
CA GLU A 302 -16.13 -16.95 -5.85
C GLU A 302 -14.99 -17.97 -6.08
N PRO A 303 -15.01 -18.72 -7.21
CA PRO A 303 -13.95 -19.66 -7.57
C PRO A 303 -12.56 -18.99 -7.54
N PHE A 304 -11.64 -19.60 -6.80
CA PHE A 304 -10.28 -19.10 -6.62
C PHE A 304 -9.22 -20.20 -6.71
N MET A 305 -8.00 -19.78 -7.05
CA MET A 305 -6.80 -20.60 -7.10
C MET A 305 -6.10 -20.54 -5.73
N PHE A 306 -5.78 -21.70 -5.17
CA PHE A 306 -4.87 -21.80 -4.03
C PHE A 306 -3.45 -21.98 -4.56
N VAL A 307 -2.49 -21.19 -4.10
CA VAL A 307 -1.07 -21.31 -4.46
C VAL A 307 -0.24 -21.69 -3.25
N SER A 308 0.45 -22.83 -3.36
CA SER A 308 1.46 -23.31 -2.41
C SER A 308 2.86 -23.06 -2.95
N TYR A 309 3.78 -22.58 -2.10
CA TYR A 309 5.18 -22.30 -2.46
C TYR A 309 6.05 -22.21 -1.20
N SER A 310 7.39 -22.26 -1.36
CA SER A 310 8.31 -21.97 -0.24
C SER A 310 8.56 -20.47 -0.12
N HIS A 311 8.57 -19.92 1.10
CA HIS A 311 8.90 -18.51 1.32
C HIS A 311 10.30 -18.12 0.85
N LEU A 312 11.22 -19.08 0.76
CA LEU A 312 12.55 -18.86 0.17
C LEU A 312 12.47 -18.53 -1.34
N ASP A 313 11.40 -18.94 -2.01
CA ASP A 313 11.14 -18.72 -3.44
C ASP A 313 10.17 -17.57 -3.69
N ALA A 314 9.73 -16.86 -2.64
CA ALA A 314 8.70 -15.83 -2.70
C ALA A 314 8.95 -14.77 -3.77
N GLU A 315 10.20 -14.31 -3.90
CA GLU A 315 10.56 -13.26 -4.86
C GLU A 315 10.31 -13.68 -6.32
N GLU A 316 10.53 -14.95 -6.66
CA GLU A 316 10.26 -15.46 -7.99
C GLU A 316 8.76 -15.73 -8.18
N VAL A 317 8.14 -16.39 -7.21
CA VAL A 317 6.72 -16.75 -7.26
C VAL A 317 5.83 -15.51 -7.32
N PHE A 318 6.16 -14.46 -6.58
CA PHE A 318 5.39 -13.21 -6.55
C PHE A 318 5.33 -12.49 -7.89
N LYS A 319 6.34 -12.64 -8.76
CA LYS A 319 6.31 -12.11 -10.12
C LYS A 319 5.19 -12.76 -10.93
N ASP A 320 5.09 -14.08 -10.84
CA ASP A 320 4.08 -14.87 -11.55
C ASP A 320 2.67 -14.60 -10.99
N LEU A 321 2.54 -14.59 -9.65
CA LEU A 321 1.28 -14.31 -8.98
C LEU A 321 0.72 -12.94 -9.33
N LYS A 322 1.59 -11.92 -9.37
CA LYS A 322 1.19 -10.57 -9.73
C LYS A 322 0.59 -10.55 -11.14
N VAL A 323 1.26 -11.19 -12.10
CA VAL A 323 0.76 -11.27 -13.48
C VAL A 323 -0.58 -12.00 -13.55
N PHE A 324 -0.72 -13.13 -12.87
CA PHE A 324 -1.99 -13.87 -12.85
C PHE A 324 -3.14 -13.05 -12.25
N ASN A 325 -2.88 -12.35 -11.14
CA ASN A 325 -3.86 -11.47 -10.49
C ASN A 325 -4.21 -10.25 -11.36
N ASP A 326 -3.23 -9.67 -12.07
CA ASP A 326 -3.44 -8.56 -13.01
C ASP A 326 -4.35 -8.97 -14.18
N TYR A 327 -4.39 -10.26 -14.55
CA TYR A 327 -5.35 -10.82 -15.50
C TYR A 327 -6.73 -11.17 -14.89
N GLY A 328 -6.93 -10.91 -13.60
CA GLY A 328 -8.19 -11.12 -12.90
C GLY A 328 -8.36 -12.51 -12.29
N VAL A 329 -7.30 -13.32 -12.23
CA VAL A 329 -7.33 -14.60 -11.52
C VAL A 329 -7.40 -14.33 -10.03
N LYS A 330 -8.39 -14.90 -9.36
CA LYS A 330 -8.56 -14.78 -7.90
C LYS A 330 -7.64 -15.78 -7.21
N ILE A 331 -6.67 -15.29 -6.44
CA ILE A 331 -5.59 -16.12 -5.89
C ILE A 331 -5.54 -15.99 -4.38
N TRP A 332 -5.51 -17.14 -3.69
CA TRP A 332 -5.18 -17.25 -2.28
C TRP A 332 -3.80 -17.90 -2.16
N TYR A 333 -2.93 -17.36 -1.30
CA TYR A 333 -1.59 -17.85 -1.03
C TYR A 333 -1.13 -17.35 0.35
N ASP A 334 -0.13 -17.99 0.95
CA ASP A 334 0.49 -17.50 2.19
C ASP A 334 1.31 -16.24 1.87
N GLU A 335 0.99 -15.08 2.47
CA GLU A 335 1.64 -13.79 2.21
C GLU A 335 3.08 -13.70 2.76
N GLY A 336 3.63 -14.76 3.38
CA GLY A 336 5.07 -14.85 3.69
C GLY A 336 5.52 -14.17 4.97
N ILE A 337 4.57 -13.84 5.84
CA ILE A 337 4.83 -13.37 7.21
C ILE A 337 4.48 -14.53 8.15
N ILE A 338 5.43 -15.45 8.38
CA ILE A 338 5.10 -16.71 9.05
C ILE A 338 4.70 -16.51 10.52
N ALA A 339 3.43 -16.82 10.75
CA ALA A 339 2.79 -17.52 11.86
C ALA A 339 2.93 -16.97 13.30
N SER A 340 1.78 -16.58 13.85
CA SER A 340 1.31 -17.23 15.08
C SER A 340 -0.09 -17.85 14.96
N SER A 341 -0.64 -18.02 13.76
CA SER A 341 -1.61 -19.07 13.34
C SER A 341 -2.43 -18.61 12.12
N GLU A 342 -1.98 -18.94 10.91
CA GLU A 342 -3.00 -19.51 10.03
C GLU A 342 -3.32 -20.88 10.64
N TRP A 343 -4.50 -21.02 11.25
CA TRP A 343 -4.86 -22.29 11.84
C TRP A 343 -4.74 -23.36 10.73
N PRO A 344 -4.19 -24.56 11.01
CA PRO A 344 -4.25 -25.67 10.07
C PRO A 344 -5.66 -25.87 9.49
N GLU A 345 -6.69 -25.48 10.25
CA GLU A 345 -8.09 -25.41 9.82
C GLU A 345 -8.38 -24.37 8.73
N VAL A 346 -7.81 -23.15 8.79
CA VAL A 346 -7.98 -22.11 7.77
C VAL A 346 -7.34 -22.54 6.45
N ILE A 347 -6.07 -22.98 6.49
CA ILE A 347 -5.37 -23.50 5.30
C ILE A 347 -6.14 -24.72 4.76
N SER A 348 -6.52 -25.65 5.63
CA SER A 348 -7.34 -26.81 5.25
C SER A 348 -8.67 -26.40 4.61
N ASN A 349 -9.36 -25.39 5.15
CA ASN A 349 -10.62 -24.91 4.61
C ASN A 349 -10.43 -24.18 3.27
N LYS A 350 -9.37 -23.39 3.11
CA LYS A 350 -9.02 -22.75 1.84
C LYS A 350 -8.69 -23.77 0.77
N ILE A 351 -7.90 -24.80 1.09
CA ILE A 351 -7.65 -25.92 0.16
C ILE A 351 -8.96 -26.66 -0.16
N LYS A 352 -9.85 -26.89 0.82
CA LYS A 352 -11.16 -27.53 0.57
C LYS A 352 -12.07 -26.69 -0.32
N SER A 353 -11.97 -25.35 -0.26
CA SER A 353 -12.85 -24.44 -1.00
C SER A 353 -12.26 -23.98 -2.33
N CYS A 354 -10.95 -24.15 -2.57
CA CYS A 354 -10.34 -23.72 -3.82
C CYS A 354 -10.88 -24.54 -5.00
N SER A 355 -10.93 -23.89 -6.16
CA SER A 355 -11.35 -24.50 -7.43
C SER A 355 -10.16 -25.07 -8.21
N LEU A 356 -8.96 -24.58 -7.93
CA LEU A 356 -7.70 -25.08 -8.48
C LEU A 356 -6.62 -24.97 -7.40
N PHE A 357 -5.79 -26.00 -7.27
CA PHE A 357 -4.59 -25.99 -6.43
C PHE A 357 -3.37 -25.93 -7.35
N VAL A 358 -2.54 -24.91 -7.18
CA VAL A 358 -1.28 -24.72 -7.90
C VAL A 358 -0.15 -24.78 -6.90
N VAL A 359 0.92 -25.49 -7.23
CA VAL A 359 2.13 -25.52 -6.40
C VAL A 359 3.36 -25.17 -7.23
N PHE A 360 4.19 -24.28 -6.69
CA PHE A 360 5.51 -23.98 -7.24
C PHE A 360 6.54 -24.93 -6.64
N ILE A 361 7.17 -25.73 -7.50
CA ILE A 361 8.09 -26.80 -7.14
C ILE A 361 9.54 -26.35 -7.38
N SER A 362 10.32 -26.47 -6.33
CA SER A 362 11.75 -26.17 -6.17
C SER A 362 12.33 -27.08 -5.07
N ASP A 363 13.66 -27.14 -4.93
CA ASP A 363 14.31 -27.85 -3.82
C ASP A 363 13.84 -27.29 -2.45
N ASN A 364 13.69 -25.96 -2.35
CA ASN A 364 13.18 -25.29 -1.14
C ASN A 364 11.74 -25.70 -0.80
N SER A 365 10.89 -25.92 -1.81
CA SER A 365 9.50 -26.34 -1.62
C SER A 365 9.38 -27.82 -1.24
N ILE A 366 10.25 -28.68 -1.78
CA ILE A 366 10.27 -30.12 -1.52
C ILE A 366 10.70 -30.40 -0.08
N GLU A 367 11.72 -29.68 0.40
CA GLU A 367 12.20 -29.82 1.78
C GLU A 367 11.21 -29.24 2.81
N SER A 368 10.37 -28.27 2.41
CA SER A 368 9.38 -27.64 3.30
C SER A 368 8.31 -28.64 3.79
N PRO A 369 8.19 -28.89 5.10
CA PRO A 369 7.13 -29.75 5.65
C PRO A 369 5.72 -29.20 5.39
N ASN A 370 5.55 -27.88 5.38
CA ASN A 370 4.25 -27.23 5.18
C ASN A 370 3.75 -27.44 3.76
N VAL A 371 4.58 -27.15 2.76
CA VAL A 371 4.25 -27.38 1.34
C VAL A 371 3.91 -28.85 1.10
N ARG A 372 4.71 -29.78 1.64
CA ARG A 372 4.41 -31.23 1.56
C ARG A 372 3.06 -31.59 2.16
N ASN A 373 2.72 -31.03 3.32
CA ASN A 373 1.43 -31.26 3.97
C ASN A 373 0.26 -30.73 3.13
N GLU A 374 0.40 -29.54 2.56
CA GLU A 374 -0.61 -28.93 1.68
C GLU A 374 -0.83 -29.74 0.40
N ILE A 375 0.25 -30.17 -0.27
CA ILE A 375 0.19 -31.04 -1.45
C ILE A 375 -0.58 -32.32 -1.10
N ASN A 376 -0.17 -33.05 -0.06
CA ASN A 376 -0.81 -34.29 0.35
C ASN A 376 -2.28 -34.08 0.70
N PHE A 377 -2.60 -32.97 1.36
CA PHE A 377 -3.97 -32.65 1.71
C PHE A 377 -4.83 -32.35 0.47
N ALA A 378 -4.35 -31.52 -0.46
CA ALA A 378 -5.03 -31.20 -1.72
C ALA A 378 -5.28 -32.46 -2.57
N LEU A 379 -4.28 -33.34 -2.67
CA LEU A 379 -4.40 -34.62 -3.36
C LEU A 379 -5.43 -35.54 -2.69
N SER A 380 -5.44 -35.62 -1.34
CA SER A 380 -6.44 -36.40 -0.60
C SER A 380 -7.88 -35.91 -0.84
N LYS A 381 -8.06 -34.61 -1.10
CA LYS A 381 -9.34 -33.98 -1.43
C LYS A 381 -9.67 -34.00 -2.93
N LYS A 382 -8.82 -34.65 -3.75
CA LYS A 382 -8.97 -34.76 -5.21
C LYS A 382 -9.14 -33.39 -5.89
N LYS A 383 -8.45 -32.37 -5.38
CA LYS A 383 -8.48 -31.03 -5.99
C LYS A 383 -7.88 -31.07 -7.39
N PRO A 384 -8.41 -30.29 -8.35
CA PRO A 384 -7.67 -30.03 -9.58
C PRO A 384 -6.30 -29.46 -9.21
N PHE A 385 -5.26 -30.00 -9.82
CA PHE A 385 -3.89 -29.87 -9.33
C PHE A 385 -2.93 -29.60 -10.49
N ILE A 386 -2.18 -28.51 -10.40
CA ILE A 386 -1.14 -28.14 -11.36
C ILE A 386 0.16 -27.88 -10.60
N ALA A 387 1.25 -28.50 -11.07
CA ALA A 387 2.59 -28.23 -10.57
C ALA A 387 3.35 -27.31 -11.55
N ILE A 388 4.00 -26.28 -11.05
CA ILE A 388 4.88 -25.39 -11.82
C ILE A 388 6.30 -25.56 -11.27
N HIS A 389 7.18 -26.19 -12.05
CA HIS A 389 8.56 -26.43 -11.65
C HIS A 389 9.42 -25.20 -11.99
N LEU A 390 9.89 -24.50 -10.95
CA LEU A 390 10.79 -23.35 -11.07
C LEU A 390 12.18 -23.76 -11.53
N GLU A 391 12.60 -24.97 -11.16
CA GLU A 391 13.92 -25.54 -11.44
C GLU A 391 13.83 -27.07 -11.60
N ASP A 392 14.89 -27.65 -12.17
CA ASP A 392 15.07 -29.10 -12.24
C ASP A 392 15.39 -29.65 -10.83
N CYS A 393 14.43 -30.36 -10.24
CA CYS A 393 14.56 -30.91 -8.89
C CYS A 393 14.06 -32.36 -8.83
N GLU A 394 14.70 -33.18 -7.98
CA GLU A 394 14.33 -34.57 -7.77
C GLU A 394 13.22 -34.65 -6.70
N LEU A 395 12.03 -35.12 -7.10
CA LEU A 395 10.91 -35.30 -6.17
C LEU A 395 11.23 -36.41 -5.15
N LYS A 396 11.36 -36.02 -3.88
CA LYS A 396 11.67 -36.92 -2.76
C LYS A 396 10.48 -37.07 -1.82
N TYR A 397 10.61 -37.93 -0.81
CA TYR A 397 9.62 -38.12 0.27
C TYR A 397 8.23 -38.61 -0.21
N GLY A 398 8.16 -39.36 -1.31
CA GLY A 398 6.90 -39.88 -1.85
C GLY A 398 6.08 -38.88 -2.66
N LEU A 399 6.62 -37.67 -2.90
CA LEU A 399 6.02 -36.69 -3.82
C LEU A 399 6.04 -37.19 -5.26
N ASP A 400 7.06 -37.95 -5.63
CA ASP A 400 7.16 -38.65 -6.91
C ASP A 400 5.93 -39.53 -7.15
N LEU A 401 5.62 -40.44 -6.22
CA LEU A 401 4.48 -41.36 -6.31
C LEU A 401 3.13 -40.63 -6.32
N SER A 402 3.01 -39.51 -5.62
CA SER A 402 1.75 -38.77 -5.47
C SER A 402 1.46 -37.78 -6.61
N MET A 403 2.50 -37.36 -7.35
CA MET A 403 2.40 -36.35 -8.41
C MET A 403 2.58 -36.90 -9.84
N VAL A 404 2.98 -38.17 -10.04
CA VAL A 404 3.24 -38.78 -11.37
C VAL A 404 2.13 -38.56 -12.41
N SER A 405 0.85 -38.56 -12.01
CA SER A 405 -0.27 -38.46 -12.95
C SER A 405 -0.79 -37.02 -13.14
N LYS A 406 -0.07 -35.99 -12.68
CA LYS A 406 -0.53 -34.60 -12.64
C LYS A 406 0.14 -33.75 -13.72
N GLN A 407 -0.56 -32.70 -14.14
CA GLN A 407 -0.06 -31.79 -15.16
C GLN A 407 1.04 -30.91 -14.56
N GLY A 408 2.24 -31.02 -15.12
CA GLY A 408 3.41 -30.22 -14.74
C GLY A 408 3.77 -29.21 -15.82
N ILE A 409 4.04 -27.97 -15.43
CA ILE A 409 4.63 -26.92 -16.28
C ILE A 409 6.10 -26.79 -15.87
N LEU A 410 7.01 -27.12 -16.78
CA LEU A 410 8.45 -27.02 -16.54
C LEU A 410 8.95 -25.62 -16.91
N LYS A 411 8.79 -24.64 -16.00
CA LYS A 411 9.10 -23.22 -16.25
C LYS A 411 10.57 -23.04 -16.68
N HIS A 412 11.49 -23.72 -16.01
CA HIS A 412 12.93 -23.70 -16.31
C HIS A 412 13.28 -24.18 -17.74
N SER A 413 12.40 -24.97 -18.37
CA SER A 413 12.63 -25.54 -19.71
C SER A 413 12.07 -24.69 -20.87
N LEU A 414 11.34 -23.61 -20.54
CA LEU A 414 10.72 -22.72 -21.53
C LEU A 414 11.66 -21.56 -21.86
N ASN A 415 11.76 -21.20 -23.13
CA ASN A 415 12.77 -20.24 -23.61
C ASN A 415 12.35 -18.78 -23.35
N THR A 416 11.05 -18.52 -23.28
CA THR A 416 10.51 -17.17 -23.09
C THR A 416 9.40 -17.14 -22.03
N TYR A 417 9.21 -15.96 -21.43
CA TYR A 417 8.14 -15.75 -20.44
C TYR A 417 6.74 -15.84 -21.08
N ASP A 418 6.59 -15.47 -22.35
CA ASP A 418 5.33 -15.60 -23.09
C ASP A 418 4.94 -17.06 -23.33
N GLU A 419 5.92 -17.93 -23.65
CA GLU A 419 5.70 -19.38 -23.74
C GLU A 419 5.23 -19.97 -22.40
N TYR A 420 5.80 -19.49 -21.29
CA TYR A 420 5.38 -19.84 -19.94
C TYR A 420 3.94 -19.40 -19.64
N LEU A 421 3.60 -18.14 -19.89
CA LEU A 421 2.23 -17.65 -19.68
C LEU A 421 1.22 -18.39 -20.55
N PHE A 422 1.57 -18.74 -21.79
CA PHE A 422 0.72 -19.54 -22.66
C PHE A 422 0.51 -20.96 -22.11
N ALA A 423 1.56 -21.62 -21.62
CA ALA A 423 1.44 -22.93 -20.98
C ALA A 423 0.55 -22.88 -19.73
N CYS A 424 0.71 -21.83 -18.90
CA CYS A 424 -0.15 -21.59 -17.75
C CYS A 424 -1.61 -21.37 -18.16
N ASP A 425 -1.88 -20.52 -19.15
CA ASP A 425 -3.24 -20.26 -19.64
C ASP A 425 -3.93 -21.53 -20.15
N VAL A 426 -3.21 -22.36 -20.91
CA VAL A 426 -3.74 -23.66 -21.39
C VAL A 426 -4.08 -24.59 -20.21
N ALA A 427 -3.22 -24.67 -19.20
CA ALA A 427 -3.45 -25.51 -18.03
C ALA A 427 -4.55 -24.97 -17.10
N PHE A 428 -4.68 -23.65 -16.98
CA PHE A 428 -5.67 -22.97 -16.14
C PHE A 428 -7.07 -23.06 -16.75
N LYS A 429 -7.16 -23.00 -18.09
CA LYS A 429 -8.43 -23.06 -18.84
C LYS A 429 -9.24 -24.33 -18.59
N SER A 430 -8.59 -25.47 -18.40
CA SER A 430 -9.30 -26.71 -18.06
C SER A 430 -10.05 -26.65 -16.71
N ASN A 431 -9.79 -25.61 -15.91
CA ASN A 431 -10.40 -25.37 -14.61
C ASN A 431 -11.15 -24.03 -14.54
N ASN A 432 -11.51 -23.45 -15.69
CA ASN A 432 -12.20 -22.15 -15.81
C ASN A 432 -11.41 -20.93 -15.27
N PHE A 433 -10.08 -21.00 -15.28
CA PHE A 433 -9.21 -19.86 -15.04
C PHE A 433 -8.56 -19.42 -16.36
N TYR A 434 -8.50 -18.11 -16.61
CA TYR A 434 -8.08 -17.55 -17.91
C TYR A 434 -7.05 -16.44 -17.67
N LEU A 435 -5.91 -16.51 -18.36
CA LEU A 435 -4.92 -15.42 -18.39
C LEU A 435 -5.15 -14.56 -19.64
N PHE A 436 -5.50 -15.16 -20.77
CA PHE A 436 -5.84 -14.43 -21.98
C PHE A 436 -7.34 -14.53 -22.25
N ASN A 437 -8.10 -13.53 -21.80
CA ASN A 437 -9.48 -13.36 -22.23
C ASN A 437 -9.47 -12.93 -23.70
N ASN A 438 -10.01 -13.76 -24.60
CA ASN A 438 -10.44 -13.29 -25.92
C ASN A 438 -11.55 -12.25 -25.69
N LYS A 439 -11.17 -10.97 -25.64
CA LYS A 439 -12.12 -9.86 -25.77
C LYS A 439 -12.72 -9.83 -27.17
#